data_AF-A0A9E0T8X1-F1
#
_entry.id   AF-A0A9E0T8X1-F1
#
_cell.length_a   1.000
_cell.length_b   1.000
_cell.length_c   1.000
_cell.angle_alpha   90.00
_cell.angle_beta   90.00
_cell.angle_gamma   90.00
#
_symmetry.space_group_name_H-M   'P 1'
#
loop_
_entity.id
_entity.type
_entity.pdbx_description
1 polymer ?
#
loop_
_entity_poly.entity_id
_entity_poly.type
_entity_poly.pdbx_seq_one_letter_code
_entity_poly.pdbx_strand_id
1 'polypeptide(L)' 'MSIITRIKSAIGLEERSVLGVNGWPVPLSASAVTPATAQGVSAVYACVQAISETTASLPLILFKRNGDDRERASDHPL' A
#
# COMPACT_ATOMS: atom_id res chain seq x y z
N MET A 1 -5.15 -37.50 11.55
CA MET A 1 -6.41 -36.85 11.10
C MET A 1 -7.51 -37.18 12.11
N SER A 2 -8.13 -36.17 12.72
CA SER A 2 -9.13 -36.35 13.77
C SER A 2 -10.47 -36.88 13.22
N ILE A 3 -11.20 -37.65 14.04
CA ILE A 3 -12.50 -38.24 13.68
C ILE A 3 -13.55 -37.16 13.36
N ILE A 4 -13.42 -36.00 13.99
CA ILE A 4 -14.30 -34.84 13.81
C ILE A 4 -14.20 -34.29 12.39
N THR A 5 -13.00 -34.24 11.82
CA THR A 5 -12.76 -33.78 10.44
C THR A 5 -13.45 -34.70 9.43
N ARG A 6 -13.47 -36.01 9.69
CA ARG A 6 -14.14 -37.01 8.84
C ARG A 6 -15.66 -36.87 8.90
N ILE A 7 -16.22 -36.64 10.09
CA ILE A 7 -17.66 -36.42 10.26
C ILE A 7 -18.07 -35.13 9.56
N LYS A 8 -17.35 -34.02 9.75
CA LYS A 8 -17.58 -32.73 9.07
C LYS A 8 -17.58 -32.89 7.54
N SER A 9 -16.58 -33.58 6.99
CA SER A 9 -16.50 -33.86 5.55
C SER A 9 -17.64 -34.76 5.05
N ALA A 10 -18.04 -35.78 5.81
CA ALA A 10 -19.14 -36.68 5.45
C ALA A 10 -20.51 -36.00 5.43
N ILE A 11 -20.71 -34.95 6.24
CA ILE A 11 -21.93 -34.13 6.25
C ILE A 11 -21.83 -32.87 5.36
N GLY A 12 -20.77 -32.75 4.55
CA GLY A 12 -20.60 -31.66 3.59
C GLY A 12 -20.18 -30.31 4.20
N LEU A 13 -19.75 -30.29 5.46
CA LEU A 13 -19.22 -29.09 6.11
C LEU A 13 -17.70 -29.02 5.87
N GLU A 14 -17.29 -28.26 4.85
CA GLU A 14 -15.89 -27.86 4.68
C GLU A 14 -15.56 -26.62 5.52
N GLU A 15 -14.52 -26.73 6.34
CA GLU A 15 -14.01 -25.64 7.17
C GLU A 15 -13.06 -24.78 6.33
N ARG A 16 -13.60 -23.74 5.68
CA ARG A 16 -12.86 -22.91 4.70
C ARG A 16 -11.97 -21.83 5.33
N SER A 17 -12.12 -21.54 6.61
CA SER A 17 -11.35 -20.50 7.30
C SER A 17 -11.02 -20.93 8.72
N VAL A 18 -9.77 -20.72 9.14
CA VAL A 18 -9.35 -20.89 10.53
C VAL A 18 -9.53 -19.55 11.25
N LEU A 19 -10.10 -19.57 12.46
CA LEU A 19 -10.19 -18.36 13.28
C LEU A 19 -8.80 -18.04 13.85
N GLY A 20 -8.38 -16.79 13.69
CA GLY A 20 -7.12 -16.29 14.23
C GLY A 20 -7.18 -16.10 15.74
N VAL A 21 -6.05 -15.74 16.35
CA VAL A 21 -5.92 -15.54 17.81
C VAL A 21 -6.93 -14.54 18.40
N ASN A 22 -7.50 -13.66 17.57
CA ASN A 22 -8.50 -12.66 17.96
C ASN A 22 -9.94 -13.00 17.54
N GLY A 23 -10.22 -14.24 17.11
CA GLY A 23 -11.55 -14.66 16.67
C GLY A 23 -11.98 -14.14 15.29
N TRP A 24 -11.13 -13.37 14.61
CA TRP A 24 -11.34 -12.96 13.23
C TRP A 24 -10.90 -14.07 12.27
N PRO A 25 -11.64 -14.34 11.19
CA PRO A 25 -11.22 -15.31 10.19
C PRO A 25 -9.86 -14.89 9.60
N VAL A 26 -8.86 -15.78 9.66
CA VAL A 26 -7.59 -15.54 8.97
C VAL A 26 -7.84 -15.78 7.48
N PRO A 27 -7.68 -14.77 6.62
CA PRO A 27 -7.78 -14.99 5.19
C PRO A 27 -6.70 -16.00 4.79
N LEU A 28 -7.08 -17.06 4.08
CA LEU A 28 -6.14 -18.06 3.52
C LEU A 28 -5.06 -17.42 2.63
N SER A 29 -5.27 -16.18 2.19
CA SER A 29 -4.39 -15.41 1.30
C SER A 29 -3.90 -14.10 1.91
N ALA A 30 -3.71 -14.01 3.24
CA ALA A 30 -3.12 -12.83 3.88
C ALA A 30 -1.62 -12.70 3.52
N SER A 31 -1.31 -12.40 2.26
CA SER A 31 0.03 -12.01 1.83
C SER A 31 0.36 -10.63 2.37
N ALA A 32 1.63 -10.41 2.72
CA ALA A 32 2.11 -9.12 3.17
C ALA A 32 1.79 -8.03 2.14
N VAL A 33 1.17 -6.94 2.58
CA VAL A 33 0.90 -5.78 1.74
C VAL A 33 2.17 -4.92 1.68
N THR A 34 2.80 -4.91 0.52
CA THR A 34 3.93 -4.05 0.16
C THR A 34 3.50 -2.99 -0.84
N PRO A 35 4.27 -1.90 -1.04
CA PRO A 35 3.98 -0.92 -2.07
C PRO A 35 3.85 -1.55 -3.47
N ALA A 36 4.73 -2.50 -3.81
CA ALA A 36 4.71 -3.19 -5.09
C ALA A 36 3.43 -4.02 -5.28
N THR A 37 3.01 -4.76 -4.25
CA THR A 37 1.76 -5.54 -4.32
C THR A 37 0.52 -4.66 -4.31
N ALA A 38 0.56 -3.51 -3.63
CA ALA A 38 -0.55 -2.57 -3.57
C ALA A 38 -0.79 -1.85 -4.91
N GLN A 39 0.28 -1.53 -5.65
CA GLN A 39 0.17 -0.91 -6.98
C GLN A 39 -0.51 -1.79 -8.03
N GLY A 40 -0.62 -3.11 -7.81
CA GLY A 40 -1.40 -3.99 -8.68
C GLY A 40 -2.92 -3.74 -8.64
N VAL A 41 -3.41 -2.99 -7.65
CA VAL A 41 -4.82 -2.61 -7.54
C VAL A 41 -5.04 -1.29 -8.28
N SER A 42 -5.92 -1.30 -9.28
CA SER A 42 -6.18 -0.14 -10.16
C SER A 42 -6.58 1.12 -9.39
N ALA A 43 -7.41 0.98 -8.34
CA ALA A 43 -7.81 2.09 -7.49
C ALA A 43 -6.62 2.72 -6.76
N VAL A 44 -5.70 1.90 -6.22
CA VAL A 44 -4.50 2.37 -5.52
C VAL A 44 -3.58 3.09 -6.51
N TYR A 45 -3.35 2.49 -7.69
CA TYR A 45 -2.53 3.08 -8.73
C TYR A 45 -3.05 4.48 -9.15
N ALA A 46 -4.35 4.59 -9.41
CA ALA A 46 -4.96 5.86 -9.81
C ALA A 46 -4.81 6.96 -8.75
N CYS A 47 -5.02 6.63 -7.47
CA CYS A 47 -4.84 7.59 -6.38
C CYS A 47 -3.39 8.04 -6.23
N VAL A 48 -2.44 7.10 -6.28
CA VAL A 48 -1.00 7.42 -6.20
C VAL A 48 -0.58 8.29 -7.38
N GLN A 49 -1.04 7.96 -8.59
CA GLN A 49 -0.76 8.74 -9.79
C GLN A 49 -1.28 10.19 -9.65
N ALA A 50 -2.54 10.37 -9.27
CA ALA A 50 -3.13 11.70 -9.15
C ALA A 50 -2.35 12.62 -8.18
N ILE A 51 -1.91 12.08 -7.04
CA ILE A 51 -1.11 12.82 -6.06
C ILE A 51 0.30 13.10 -6.59
N SER A 52 0.94 12.08 -7.15
CA SER A 52 2.34 12.17 -7.59
C SER A 52 2.49 13.14 -8.76
N GLU A 53 1.58 13.08 -9.73
CA GLU A 53 1.57 13.96 -10.90
C GLU A 53 1.31 15.42 -10.50
N THR A 54 0.33 15.64 -9.61
CA THR A 54 0.06 16.98 -9.08
C THR A 54 1.30 17.54 -8.37
N THR A 55 1.95 16.74 -7.54
CA THR A 55 3.15 17.17 -6.80
C THR A 55 4.32 17.43 -7.74
N ALA A 56 4.52 16.57 -8.75
CA ALA A 56 5.59 16.71 -9.74
C ALA A 56 5.41 17.91 -10.67
N SER A 57 4.18 18.41 -10.82
CA SER A 57 3.89 19.60 -11.64
C SER A 57 4.39 20.91 -11.00
N LEU A 58 4.72 20.90 -9.71
CA LEU A 58 5.13 22.10 -8.99
C LEU A 58 6.56 22.52 -9.36
N PRO A 59 6.80 23.81 -9.69
CA PRO A 59 8.14 24.29 -10.01
C PRO A 59 9.02 24.32 -8.75
N LEU A 60 10.11 23.55 -8.78
CA LEU A 60 11.13 23.54 -7.72
C LEU A 60 12.16 24.65 -7.99
N ILE A 61 11.81 25.88 -7.59
CA ILE A 61 12.68 27.04 -7.79
C ILE A 61 13.72 27.12 -6.67
N LEU A 62 15.01 27.16 -7.02
CA LEU A 62 16.09 27.34 -6.07
C LEU A 62 16.25 28.82 -5.68
N PHE A 63 16.46 29.06 -4.39
CA PHE A 63 16.74 30.39 -3.85
C PHE A 63 18.10 30.39 -3.16
N LYS A 64 18.89 31.44 -3.37
CA LYS A 64 20.10 31.73 -2.60
C LYS A 64 19.85 32.89 -1.64
N ARG A 65 20.58 32.89 -0.54
CA ARG A 65 20.54 33.97 0.44
C ARG A 65 21.36 35.15 -0.06
N ASN A 66 20.80 36.36 0.05
CA ASN A 66 21.49 37.62 -0.23
C ASN A 66 21.34 38.53 1.00
N GLY A 67 22.23 38.35 1.98
CA GLY A 67 22.12 39.01 3.28
C GLY A 67 20.88 38.54 4.06
N ASP A 68 19.98 39.47 4.37
CA ASP A 68 18.68 39.18 4.98
C ASP A 68 17.57 38.87 3.96
N ASP A 69 17.83 39.07 2.67
CA ASP A 69 16.92 38.77 1.57
C ASP A 69 17.21 37.41 0.91
N ARG A 70 16.31 37.02 -0.02
CA ARG A 70 16.42 35.81 -0.85
C ARG A 70 16.21 36.17 -2.31
N GLU A 71 17.07 35.64 -3.17
CA GLU A 71 16.96 35.81 -4.63
C GLU A 71 16.98 34.45 -5.32
N ARG A 72 16.38 34.38 -6.52
CA ARG A 72 16.37 33.15 -7.32
C ARG A 72 17.80 32.81 -7.75
N ALA A 73 18.18 31.55 -7.61
CA ALA A 73 19.51 31.06 -7.96
C ALA A 73 19.48 30.40 -9.34
N SER A 74 19.40 31.21 -10.41
CA SER A 74 19.32 30.73 -11.79
C SER A 74 20.59 30.06 -12.30
N ASP A 75 21.75 30.46 -11.78
CA ASP A 75 23.06 29.98 -12.22
C ASP A 75 23.57 28.79 -11.39
N HIS A 76 22.75 28.32 -10.45
CA HIS A 76 23.12 27.19 -9.60
C HIS A 76 23.05 25.89 -10.42
N PRO A 77 24.04 24.98 -10.32
CA PRO A 77 24.12 23.77 -11.15
C PRO A 77 23.09 22.67 -10.79
N LEU A 78 22.07 23.00 -9.99
CA LEU A 78 20.97 22.11 -9.60
C LEU A 78 19.65 22.74 -10.00
#